data_AF-A0A6N8F1J1-F1
#
_entry.id   AF-A0A6N8F1J1-F1
#
_cell.length_a   1.000
_cell.length_b   1.000
_cell.length_c   1.000
_cell.angle_alpha   90.00
_cell.angle_beta   90.00
_cell.angle_gamma   90.00
#
_symmetry.space_group_name_H-M   'P 1'
#
loop_
_entity.id
_entity.type
_entity.pdbx_description
1 polymer ?
#
loop_
_entity_poly.entity_id
_entity_poly.type
_entity_poly.pdbx_seq_one_letter_code
_entity_poly.pdbx_strand_id
1 'polypeptide(L)'
;MDTDELIELVRLHGKSIYGFCYKLTGNKEDTDDLYQETFLKAVKLRPKMDASRNPKAFLISIAIRLHDRRAFGRSAVSGCV
;
A
#
# COMPACT_ATOMS: atom_id res chain seq x y z
N MET A 1 8.02 -11.25 12.98
CA MET A 1 6.69 -11.25 12.37
C MET A 1 6.58 -12.43 11.44
N ASP A 2 5.60 -13.30 11.66
CA ASP A 2 5.34 -14.51 10.86
C ASP A 2 4.40 -14.21 9.67
N THR A 3 4.31 -15.11 8.68
CA THR A 3 3.42 -14.88 7.52
C THR A 3 1.96 -14.80 8.00
N ASP A 4 1.63 -15.62 8.99
CA ASP A 4 0.31 -15.73 9.58
C ASP A 4 -0.11 -14.45 10.31
N GLU A 5 0.81 -13.89 11.12
CA GLU A 5 0.59 -12.61 11.81
C GLU A 5 0.35 -11.46 10.82
N LEU A 6 1.02 -11.50 9.66
CA LEU A 6 0.78 -10.53 8.59
C LEU A 6 -0.61 -10.74 7.99
N ILE A 7 -0.99 -11.97 7.68
CA ILE A 7 -2.32 -12.29 7.13
C ILE A 7 -3.43 -11.82 8.08
N GLU A 8 -3.28 -12.02 9.38
CA GLU A 8 -4.25 -11.57 10.38
C GLU A 8 -4.34 -10.03 10.41
N LEU A 9 -3.22 -9.33 10.39
CA LEU A 9 -3.19 -7.86 10.30
C LEU A 9 -3.82 -7.33 9.01
N VAL A 10 -3.58 -8.01 7.90
CA VAL A 10 -4.20 -7.71 6.62
C VAL A 10 -5.71 -7.93 6.69
N ARG A 11 -6.18 -8.99 7.34
CA ARG A 11 -7.61 -9.21 7.55
C ARG A 11 -8.24 -8.13 8.43
N LEU A 12 -7.56 -7.75 9.51
CA LEU A 12 -8.05 -6.77 10.48
C LEU A 12 -8.10 -5.35 9.89
N HIS A 13 -7.06 -4.97 9.13
CA HIS A 13 -6.91 -3.62 8.59
C HIS A 13 -7.24 -3.50 7.10
N GLY A 14 -7.46 -4.60 6.39
CA GLY A 14 -7.66 -4.64 4.94
C GLY A 14 -8.80 -3.73 4.50
N LYS A 15 -9.94 -3.74 5.18
CA LYS A 15 -11.07 -2.84 4.85
C LYS A 15 -10.71 -1.35 5.00
N SER A 16 -9.90 -1.02 6.02
CA SER A 16 -9.42 0.36 6.23
C SER A 16 -8.39 0.78 5.18
N ILE A 17 -7.46 -0.12 4.82
CA ILE A 17 -6.45 0.11 3.77
C ILE A 17 -7.14 0.25 2.41
N TYR A 18 -8.11 -0.61 2.10
CA TYR A 18 -8.88 -0.55 0.86
C TYR A 18 -9.61 0.79 0.72
N GLY A 19 -10.30 1.24 1.78
CA GLY A 19 -10.95 2.54 1.78
C GLY A 19 -9.97 3.71 1.64
N PHE A 20 -8.73 3.55 2.13
CA PHE A 20 -7.67 4.54 1.93
C PHE A 20 -7.16 4.54 0.49
N CYS A 21 -6.88 3.37 -0.11
CA CYS A 21 -6.52 3.24 -1.52
C CYS A 21 -7.62 3.84 -2.42
N TYR A 22 -8.90 3.60 -2.12
CA TYR A 22 -10.01 4.17 -2.88
C TYR A 22 -10.05 5.69 -2.85
N LYS A 23 -9.73 6.30 -1.70
CA LYS A 23 -9.61 7.75 -1.59
C LYS A 23 -8.42 8.33 -2.39
N LEU A 24 -7.36 7.54 -2.60
CA LEU A 24 -6.21 7.96 -3.40
C LEU A 24 -6.50 7.87 -4.90
N THR A 25 -7.08 6.77 -5.36
CA THR A 25 -7.23 6.46 -6.79
C THR A 25 -8.54 6.94 -7.39
N GLY A 26 -9.60 7.07 -6.57
CA GLY A 26 -10.93 7.51 -6.98
C GLY A 26 -11.71 6.50 -7.83
N ASN A 27 -11.14 5.34 -8.18
CA ASN A 27 -11.76 4.34 -9.05
C ASN A 27 -11.54 2.93 -8.51
N LYS A 28 -12.54 2.06 -8.66
CA LYS A 28 -12.49 0.69 -8.11
C LYS A 28 -11.37 -0.15 -8.72
N GLU A 29 -11.13 -0.03 -10.02
CA GLU A 29 -10.09 -0.82 -10.73
C GLU A 29 -8.69 -0.51 -10.21
N ASP A 30 -8.31 0.78 -10.19
CA ASP A 30 -6.99 1.18 -9.68
C ASP A 30 -6.87 1.00 -8.16
N THR A 31 -7.99 1.08 -7.42
CA THR A 31 -8.02 0.72 -5.99
C THR A 31 -7.64 -0.73 -5.77
N ASP A 32 -8.26 -1.65 -6.52
CA ASP A 32 -8.02 -3.09 -6.35
C ASP A 32 -6.58 -3.43 -6.69
N ASP A 33 -6.08 -2.86 -7.77
CA ASP A 33 -4.71 -3.03 -8.24
C ASP A 33 -3.68 -2.45 -7.25
N LEU A 34 -3.90 -1.24 -6.75
CA LEU A 34 -3.07 -0.61 -5.72
C LEU A 34 -3.13 -1.38 -4.39
N TYR A 35 -4.30 -1.86 -4.01
CA TYR A 35 -4.51 -2.67 -2.81
C TYR A 35 -3.69 -3.96 -2.91
N GLN A 36 -3.81 -4.72 -4.00
CA GLN A 36 -3.06 -5.94 -4.24
C GLN A 36 -1.54 -5.71 -4.24
N GLU A 37 -1.05 -4.69 -4.95
CA GLU A 37 0.38 -4.35 -4.95
C GLU A 37 0.89 -3.99 -3.55
N THR A 38 0.08 -3.29 -2.75
CA THR A 38 0.41 -2.91 -1.38
C THR A 38 0.66 -4.15 -0.51
N PHE A 39 -0.22 -5.15 -0.56
CA PHE A 39 0.00 -6.40 0.20
C PHE A 39 1.17 -7.20 -0.32
N LEU A 40 1.32 -7.31 -1.63
CA LEU A 40 2.45 -8.04 -2.22
C LEU A 40 3.78 -7.42 -1.78
N LYS A 41 3.85 -6.09 -1.71
CA LYS A 41 5.03 -5.36 -1.23
C LYS A 41 5.21 -5.51 0.28
N ALA A 42 4.12 -5.51 1.05
CA ALA A 42 4.16 -5.74 2.50
C ALA A 42 4.70 -7.14 2.83
N VAL A 43 4.24 -8.18 2.13
CA VAL A 43 4.77 -9.56 2.30
C VAL A 43 6.26 -9.62 1.98
N LYS A 44 6.71 -8.96 0.90
CA LYS A 44 8.14 -8.88 0.54
C LYS A 44 8.97 -8.12 1.57
N LEU A 45 8.40 -7.07 2.16
CA LEU A 45 9.07 -6.23 3.16
C LEU A 45 8.85 -6.70 4.59
N ARG A 46 8.06 -7.75 4.82
CA ARG A 46 7.79 -8.35 6.13
C ARG A 46 9.02 -8.57 7.01
N PRO A 47 10.17 -9.07 6.52
CA PRO A 47 11.36 -9.20 7.37
C PRO A 47 11.93 -7.86 7.86
N LYS A 48 11.59 -6.74 7.20
CA LYS A 48 11.91 -5.37 7.61
C LYS A 48 10.75 -4.68 8.34
N MET A 49 9.59 -5.34 8.44
CA MET A 49 8.44 -4.83 9.17
C MET A 49 8.62 -5.11 10.64
N ASP A 50 8.82 -4.04 11.39
CA ASP A 50 8.85 -4.10 12.83
C ASP A 50 7.40 -4.17 13.34
N ALA A 51 6.91 -5.38 13.67
CA ALA A 51 5.54 -5.60 14.13
C ALA A 51 5.24 -4.82 15.43
N SER A 52 6.28 -4.46 16.20
CA SER A 52 6.17 -3.60 17.39
C SER A 52 5.87 -2.14 17.02
N ARG A 53 6.18 -1.72 15.79
CA ARG A 53 5.96 -0.35 15.29
C ARG A 53 4.77 -0.32 14.33
N ASN A 54 3.57 -0.16 14.90
CA ASN A 54 2.34 0.29 14.25
C ASN A 54 2.15 -0.20 12.79
N PRO A 55 1.85 -1.50 12.58
CA PRO A 55 1.84 -2.15 11.26
C PRO A 55 0.90 -1.49 10.24
N LYS A 56 -0.18 -0.86 10.71
CA LYS A 56 -1.10 -0.08 9.88
C LYS A 56 -0.40 1.09 9.17
N ALA A 57 0.45 1.83 9.88
CA ALA A 57 1.17 2.97 9.31
C ALA A 57 2.16 2.52 8.22
N PHE A 58 2.75 1.33 8.38
CA PHE A 58 3.62 0.74 7.37
C PHE A 58 2.88 0.42 6.08
N LEU A 59 1.70 -0.21 6.17
CA LEU A 59 0.85 -0.50 5.00
C LEU A 59 0.40 0.78 4.28
N ILE A 60 -0.01 1.81 5.04
CA ILE A 60 -0.36 3.12 4.47
C ILE A 60 0.85 3.74 3.75
N SER A 61 2.04 3.68 4.34
CA SER A 61 3.27 4.21 3.72
C SER A 61 3.61 3.52 2.40
N ILE A 62 3.37 2.21 2.30
CA ILE A 62 3.54 1.45 1.05
C ILE A 62 2.52 1.93 0.01
N ALA A 63 1.25 2.02 0.36
CA ALA A 63 0.18 2.45 -0.56
C ALA A 63 0.47 3.83 -1.14
N ILE A 64 0.91 4.78 -0.30
CA ILE A 64 1.32 6.13 -0.73
C ILE A 64 2.48 6.06 -1.72
N ARG A 65 3.55 5.29 -1.41
CA ARG A 65 4.71 5.15 -2.31
C ARG A 65 4.36 4.51 -3.65
N LEU A 66 3.46 3.52 -3.66
CA LEU A 66 3.02 2.88 -4.89
C LEU A 66 2.18 3.84 -5.74
N HIS A 67 1.27 4.57 -5.11
CA HIS A 67 0.47 5.60 -5.76
C HIS A 67 1.34 6.73 -6.32
N ASP A 68 2.29 7.24 -5.54
CA ASP A 68 3.24 8.26 -5.98
C ASP A 68 4.07 7.78 -7.18
N ARG A 69 4.60 6.55 -7.14
CA ARG A 69 5.32 5.95 -8.27
C ARG A 69 4.45 5.86 -9.54
N ARG A 70 3.16 5.52 -9.41
CA ARG A 70 2.20 5.52 -10.54
C ARG A 70 1.93 6.93 -11.07
N ALA A 71 1.73 7.89 -10.18
CA ALA A 71 1.51 9.29 -10.54
C ALA A 71 2.74 9.92 -11.21
N PHE A 72 3.95 9.58 -10.73
CA PHE A 72 5.21 10.07 -11.29
C PHE A 72 5.47 9.52 -12.70
N GLY A 73 5.08 8.28 -12.97
CA GLY A 73 5.09 7.70 -14.32
C GLY A 73 4.19 8.43 -15.33
N ARG A 74 3.20 9.20 -14.85
CA ARG A 74 2.33 10.06 -15.68
C ARG A 74 2.84 11.49 -15.79
N SER A 75 3.78 11.93 -14.94
CA SER A 75 4.37 13.27 -14.95
C SER A 75 5.78 13.35 -15.54
N ALA A 76 6.33 12.27 -16.10
CA ALA A 76 7.55 12.35 -16.90
C ALA A 76 7.33 12.95 -18.32
N VAL A 77 6.18 13.60 -18.56
CA VAL A 77 5.92 14.47 -19.72
C VAL A 77 5.60 15.93 -19.34
N SER A 78 5.72 16.35 -18.07
CA SER A 78 5.63 17.77 -17.74
C SER A 78 6.33 18.10 -16.43
N GLY A 79 7.43 18.87 -16.52
CA GLY A 79 7.94 19.62 -15.37
C GLY A 79 9.37 19.32 -14.91
N CYS A 80 10.32 19.15 -15.83
CA CYS A 80 11.64 19.78 -15.62
C CYS A 80 11.62 21.11 -16.38
N VAL A 81 11.19 22.18 -15.70
CA VAL A 81 11.52 23.58 -16.03
C VAL A 81 12.02 24.25 -14.77
#